data_AF-A0A960WXQ6-F1
#
_entry.id   AF-A0A960WXQ6-F1
#
_cell.length_a   1.000
_cell.length_b   1.000
_cell.length_c   1.000
_cell.angle_alpha   90.00
_cell.angle_beta   90.00
_cell.angle_gamma   90.00
#
_symmetry.space_group_name_H-M   'P 1'
#
loop_
_entity.id
_entity.type
_entity.pdbx_description
1 polymer ?
#
loop_
_entity_poly.entity_id
_entity_poly.type
_entity_poly.pdbx_seq_one_letter_code
_entity_poly.pdbx_strand_id
1 'polypeptide(L)'
;MLVLTGMLALVVGSVRAQEIRRTPLVLSTSGTAEEPFVFDGHGMIIDLGIDVTAHDWQKQGDLWSSRPEFEKSAAAADVQRAPLFIDEVPLRLVRDRAAEQKAGVAGQVIYAAPEALKAGQAGFSPDGVLYFRWPVGKDPAKAKLILPQPGLASGVSFAGNFITVRNVTAIHAANDGFNIHGHRVGIRLENVKAFSNGDEGISAHETVQMDVVKAEIAWNGSSAGGVADVGDSETTYTDCEVHDNLGAAFFFDGKKHRVTNCRIYRQHQDIVTRGDAVVEQSGNVWEKE
;
A
#
# COMPACT_ATOMS: atom_id res chain seq x y z
N MET A 1 -52.30 -3.40 46.32
CA MET A 1 -51.81 -2.70 45.11
C MET A 1 -50.33 -2.45 45.30
N LEU A 2 -49.49 -3.38 44.83
CA LEU A 2 -48.02 -3.30 44.94
C LEU A 2 -47.50 -3.07 43.52
N VAL A 3 -46.91 -1.92 43.25
CA VAL A 3 -46.33 -1.60 41.94
C VAL A 3 -44.85 -1.96 41.99
N LEU A 4 -44.46 -2.96 41.22
CA LEU A 4 -43.07 -3.32 40.94
C LEU A 4 -42.51 -2.32 39.92
N THR A 5 -41.57 -1.46 40.32
CA THR A 5 -40.80 -0.63 39.40
C THR A 5 -39.53 -1.38 39.00
N GLY A 6 -39.54 -1.93 37.78
CA GLY A 6 -38.36 -2.52 37.15
C GLY A 6 -37.38 -1.43 36.71
N MET A 7 -36.13 -1.56 37.15
CA MET A 7 -35.04 -0.68 36.75
C MET A 7 -34.35 -1.30 35.52
N LEU A 8 -34.55 -0.68 34.35
CA LEU A 8 -33.90 -1.07 33.11
C LEU A 8 -32.45 -0.55 33.14
N ALA A 9 -31.48 -1.45 33.28
CA ALA A 9 -30.07 -1.11 33.16
C ALA A 9 -29.72 -0.90 31.68
N LEU A 10 -29.45 0.35 31.30
CA LEU A 10 -28.86 0.68 30.01
C LEU A 10 -27.42 0.15 29.97
N VAL A 11 -27.17 -0.87 29.16
CA VAL A 11 -25.80 -1.29 28.82
C VAL A 11 -25.27 -0.29 27.79
N VAL A 12 -24.48 0.68 28.26
CA VAL A 12 -23.73 1.57 27.38
C VAL A 12 -22.58 0.75 26.80
N GLY A 13 -22.68 0.40 25.51
CA GLY A 13 -21.59 -0.21 24.77
C GLY A 13 -20.37 0.71 24.80
N SER A 14 -19.26 0.22 25.34
CA SER A 14 -17.96 0.88 25.26
C SER A 14 -17.56 0.97 23.79
N VAL A 15 -17.60 2.17 23.22
CA VAL A 15 -16.88 2.48 21.99
C VAL A 15 -15.40 2.42 22.35
N ARG A 16 -14.74 1.28 22.08
CA ARG A 16 -13.29 1.22 22.20
C ARG A 16 -12.69 2.12 21.13
N ALA A 17 -11.83 3.05 21.55
CA ALA A 17 -11.06 3.84 20.61
C ALA A 17 -10.26 2.89 19.69
N GLN A 18 -10.28 3.16 18.40
CA GLN A 18 -9.57 2.38 17.40
C GLN A 18 -8.06 2.44 17.70
N GLU A 19 -7.41 1.28 17.76
CA GLU A 19 -5.96 1.23 18.01
C GLU A 19 -5.21 1.75 16.79
N ILE A 20 -4.33 2.74 16.99
CA ILE A 20 -3.42 3.24 15.97
C ILE A 20 -1.99 2.82 16.34
N ARG A 21 -1.39 2.01 15.49
CA ARG A 21 -0.01 1.56 15.59
C ARG A 21 0.85 2.34 14.60
N ARG A 22 2.00 2.83 15.07
CA ARG A 22 2.98 3.62 14.29
C ARG A 22 4.22 2.82 13.91
N THR A 23 4.15 1.49 13.98
CA THR A 23 5.23 0.56 13.66
C THR A 23 4.70 -0.61 12.85
N PRO A 24 5.50 -1.20 11.95
CA PRO A 24 5.11 -2.39 11.20
C PRO A 24 4.67 -3.54 12.10
N LEU A 25 3.76 -4.37 11.57
CA LEU A 25 3.39 -5.64 12.15
C LEU A 25 4.13 -6.76 11.41
N VAL A 26 4.98 -7.51 12.12
CA VAL A 26 5.68 -8.68 11.57
C VAL A 26 5.10 -9.94 12.21
N LEU A 27 4.54 -10.82 11.38
CA LEU A 27 3.91 -12.06 11.82
C LEU A 27 4.84 -13.24 11.51
N SER A 28 5.56 -13.69 12.54
CA SER A 28 6.55 -14.78 12.45
C SER A 28 6.04 -16.11 13.00
N THR A 29 5.01 -16.10 13.84
CA THR A 29 4.40 -17.31 14.38
C THR A 29 3.58 -18.00 13.30
N SER A 30 3.89 -19.28 13.04
CA SER A 30 3.15 -20.11 12.10
C SER A 30 2.07 -20.93 12.81
N GLY A 31 0.97 -21.21 12.12
CA GLY A 31 0.01 -22.24 12.51
C GLY A 31 0.18 -23.52 11.68
N THR A 32 -0.88 -24.31 11.59
CA THR A 32 -1.03 -25.42 10.63
C THR A 32 -2.27 -25.21 9.75
N ALA A 33 -2.47 -26.07 8.76
CA ALA A 33 -3.67 -26.02 7.92
C ALA A 33 -4.97 -26.19 8.73
N GLU A 34 -4.93 -27.01 9.79
CA GLU A 34 -6.06 -27.30 10.67
C GLU A 34 -6.22 -26.26 11.79
N GLU A 35 -5.11 -25.67 12.25
CA GLU A 35 -5.07 -24.69 13.32
C GLU A 35 -4.18 -23.49 12.91
N PRO A 36 -4.70 -22.59 12.05
CA PRO A 36 -3.94 -21.44 11.62
C PRO A 36 -3.70 -20.47 12.79
N PHE A 37 -2.56 -19.78 12.77
CA PHE A 37 -2.34 -18.66 13.68
C PHE A 37 -3.23 -17.49 13.26
N VAL A 38 -4.08 -17.00 14.18
CA VAL A 38 -5.02 -15.91 13.88
C VAL A 38 -4.60 -14.63 14.57
N PHE A 39 -4.33 -13.59 13.79
CA PHE A 39 -4.21 -12.22 14.26
C PHE A 39 -5.48 -11.45 13.92
N ASP A 40 -6.29 -11.14 14.94
CA ASP A 40 -7.45 -10.25 14.82
C ASP A 40 -7.06 -8.85 15.31
N GLY A 41 -6.98 -7.90 14.40
CA GLY A 41 -6.64 -6.51 14.72
C GLY A 41 -7.76 -5.76 15.43
N HIS A 42 -8.99 -6.30 15.49
CA HIS A 42 -10.14 -5.62 16.09
C HIS A 42 -10.37 -4.19 15.55
N GLY A 43 -10.07 -3.97 14.27
CA GLY A 43 -10.15 -2.66 13.61
C GLY A 43 -8.87 -1.82 13.70
N MET A 44 -7.75 -2.38 14.14
CA MET A 44 -6.45 -1.69 14.23
C MET A 44 -6.06 -1.00 12.92
N ILE A 45 -5.52 0.22 13.03
CA ILE A 45 -4.87 0.94 11.94
C ILE A 45 -3.36 0.93 12.19
N ILE A 46 -2.60 0.46 11.20
CA ILE A 46 -1.15 0.63 11.13
C ILE A 46 -0.91 1.80 10.19
N ASP A 47 -0.59 2.96 10.76
CA ASP A 47 -0.37 4.22 10.02
C ASP A 47 1.10 4.64 10.16
N LEU A 48 1.86 4.43 9.08
CA LEU A 48 3.29 4.72 9.04
C LEU A 48 3.62 6.13 8.54
N GLY A 49 2.60 6.99 8.40
CA GLY A 49 2.72 8.35 7.94
C GLY A 49 3.15 9.33 9.03
N ILE A 50 3.90 10.35 8.63
CA ILE A 50 4.24 11.54 9.42
C ILE A 50 3.70 12.76 8.67
N ASP A 51 2.86 13.56 9.32
CA ASP A 51 2.41 14.83 8.75
C ASP A 51 3.59 15.82 8.69
N VAL A 52 3.97 16.19 7.47
CA VAL A 52 5.05 17.15 7.15
C VAL A 52 4.50 18.37 6.40
N THR A 53 3.20 18.63 6.50
CA THR A 53 2.52 19.75 5.82
C THR A 53 3.14 21.10 6.19
N ALA A 54 3.51 21.27 7.46
CA ALA A 54 4.09 22.51 7.99
C ALA A 54 5.62 22.62 7.84
N HIS A 55 6.27 21.66 7.16
CA HIS A 55 7.71 21.71 6.94
C HIS A 55 8.11 22.89 6.03
N ASP A 56 9.37 23.30 6.11
CA ASP A 56 9.96 24.34 5.26
C ASP A 56 10.09 23.90 3.80
N TRP A 57 9.00 24.00 3.05
CA TRP A 57 8.95 23.70 1.61
C TRP A 57 9.34 24.93 0.77
N GLN A 58 10.36 24.78 -0.06
CA GLN A 58 10.73 25.75 -1.09
C GLN A 58 9.81 25.57 -2.31
N LYS A 59 9.18 26.65 -2.78
CA LYS A 59 8.14 26.59 -3.81
C LYS A 59 8.53 27.43 -5.02
N GLN A 60 8.61 26.81 -6.19
CA GLN A 60 8.84 27.48 -7.47
C GLN A 60 7.79 27.03 -8.48
N GLY A 61 6.66 27.74 -8.53
CA GLY A 61 5.50 27.31 -9.31
C GLY A 61 4.93 25.99 -8.75
N ASP A 62 4.85 24.97 -9.60
CA ASP A 62 4.44 23.61 -9.25
C ASP A 62 5.61 22.73 -8.78
N LEU A 63 6.86 23.19 -8.82
CA LEU A 63 8.01 22.46 -8.28
C LEU A 63 8.19 22.76 -6.80
N TRP A 64 8.13 21.72 -5.97
CA TRP A 64 8.28 21.83 -4.52
C TRP A 64 9.53 21.07 -4.06
N SER A 65 10.35 21.83 -3.33
CA SER A 65 11.61 21.55 -2.66
C SER A 65 11.54 21.27 -1.17
N SER A 66 12.19 20.27 -0.61
CA SER A 66 12.66 20.40 0.78
C SER A 66 13.90 19.57 1.03
N ARG A 67 14.84 20.12 1.81
CA ARG A 67 15.82 19.35 2.57
C ARG A 67 15.16 19.03 3.89
N PRO A 68 14.62 17.84 4.01
CA PRO A 68 13.98 17.56 5.24
C PRO A 68 15.05 17.02 6.19
N GLU A 69 14.83 17.02 7.51
CA GLU A 69 15.68 16.25 8.45
C GLU A 69 15.50 14.72 8.25
N PHE A 70 15.33 14.30 7.01
CA PHE A 70 15.21 12.93 6.58
C PHE A 70 16.60 12.32 6.35
N GLU A 71 17.64 12.82 7.03
CA GLU A 71 19.05 12.40 6.90
C GLU A 71 19.27 10.90 7.16
N LYS A 72 18.25 10.19 7.67
CA LYS A 72 18.23 8.72 7.82
C LYS A 72 17.27 7.99 6.90
N SER A 73 16.39 8.70 6.17
CA SER A 73 15.73 8.14 4.99
C SER A 73 16.76 8.21 3.87
N ALA A 74 17.67 7.24 3.85
CA ALA A 74 18.56 7.05 2.72
C ALA A 74 17.70 7.16 1.46
N ALA A 75 18.02 8.15 0.60
CA ALA A 75 17.40 8.39 -0.69
C ALA A 75 16.91 7.05 -1.22
N ALA A 76 15.59 6.86 -1.28
CA ALA A 76 15.01 5.52 -1.37
C ALA A 76 15.68 4.82 -2.55
N ALA A 77 16.64 3.93 -2.28
CA ALA A 77 17.53 3.36 -3.30
C ALA A 77 16.76 2.46 -4.29
N ASP A 78 15.44 2.45 -4.16
CA ASP A 78 14.45 1.69 -4.84
C ASP A 78 13.28 2.58 -5.23
N VAL A 79 12.79 2.43 -6.46
CA VAL A 79 11.60 3.11 -6.98
C VAL A 79 10.29 2.49 -6.49
N GLN A 80 10.39 1.34 -5.83
CA GLN A 80 9.30 0.64 -5.16
C GLN A 80 8.91 1.29 -3.83
N ARG A 81 9.19 2.58 -3.65
CA ARG A 81 8.84 3.31 -2.45
C ARG A 81 8.31 4.69 -2.77
N ALA A 82 7.19 5.06 -2.16
CA ALA A 82 6.73 6.44 -2.18
C ALA A 82 7.70 7.31 -1.36
N PRO A 83 8.12 8.46 -1.89
CA PRO A 83 8.93 9.41 -1.15
C PRO A 83 8.09 10.37 -0.32
N LEU A 84 6.79 10.49 -0.64
CA LEU A 84 5.82 11.42 -0.04
C LEU A 84 4.42 11.04 -0.54
N PHE A 85 3.40 11.36 0.24
CA PHE A 85 2.00 11.33 -0.14
C PHE A 85 1.45 12.75 -0.11
N ILE A 86 0.55 13.06 -1.05
CA ILE A 86 -0.24 14.29 -1.06
C ILE A 86 -1.70 13.90 -0.85
N ASP A 87 -2.23 14.30 0.31
CA ASP A 87 -3.37 13.64 0.94
C ASP A 87 -3.09 12.13 1.07
N GLU A 88 -3.87 11.31 0.36
CA GLU A 88 -3.80 9.86 0.36
C GLU A 88 -3.02 9.30 -0.85
N VAL A 89 -2.58 10.16 -1.77
CA VAL A 89 -2.02 9.73 -3.05
C VAL A 89 -0.48 9.72 -3.01
N PRO A 90 0.19 8.57 -3.21
CA PRO A 90 1.64 8.51 -3.25
C PRO A 90 2.21 9.27 -4.45
N LEU A 91 3.35 9.92 -4.26
CA LEU A 91 4.15 10.43 -5.37
C LEU A 91 4.99 9.32 -5.98
N ARG A 92 5.12 9.33 -7.31
CA ARG A 92 5.93 8.34 -8.02
C ARG A 92 7.38 8.79 -8.17
N LEU A 93 8.31 7.99 -7.68
CA LEU A 93 9.74 8.17 -7.99
C LEU A 93 10.03 7.85 -9.46
N VAL A 94 10.77 8.73 -10.12
CA VAL A 94 11.14 8.56 -11.54
C VAL A 94 12.66 8.48 -11.69
N ARG A 95 13.12 7.40 -12.30
CA ARG A 95 14.53 7.16 -12.64
C ARG A 95 14.84 7.64 -14.05
N ASP A 96 16.02 8.23 -14.22
CA ASP A 96 16.63 8.47 -15.52
C ASP A 96 17.44 7.24 -15.94
N ARG A 97 16.75 6.27 -16.55
CA ARG A 97 17.35 5.01 -17.01
C ARG A 97 18.47 5.22 -18.04
N ALA A 98 18.37 6.27 -18.86
CA ALA A 98 19.38 6.58 -19.86
C ALA A 98 20.66 7.10 -19.20
N ALA A 99 20.53 7.97 -18.19
CA ALA A 99 21.66 8.42 -17.39
C ALA A 99 22.30 7.27 -16.60
N GLU A 100 21.51 6.37 -16.01
CA GLU A 100 22.02 5.18 -15.31
C GLU A 100 22.85 4.29 -16.24
N GLN A 101 22.30 3.97 -17.42
CA GLN A 101 23.00 3.17 -18.42
C GLN A 101 24.30 3.84 -18.88
N LYS A 102 24.29 5.16 -19.07
CA LYS A 102 25.47 5.94 -19.45
C LYS A 102 26.54 5.97 -18.34
N ALA A 103 26.13 6.02 -17.07
CA ALA A 103 27.05 5.97 -15.94
C ALA A 103 27.74 4.60 -15.84
N GLY A 104 27.05 3.52 -16.24
CA GLY A 104 27.62 2.17 -16.29
C GLY A 104 27.95 1.58 -14.91
N VAL A 105 27.48 2.20 -13.83
CA VAL A 105 27.69 1.72 -12.46
C VAL A 105 26.51 0.86 -12.06
N ALA A 106 26.76 -0.44 -11.87
CA ALA A 106 25.73 -1.38 -11.45
C ALA A 106 25.11 -0.96 -10.11
N GLY A 107 23.78 -0.93 -10.08
CA GLY A 107 23.01 -0.55 -8.88
C GLY A 107 22.96 0.96 -8.59
N GLN A 108 23.64 1.81 -9.37
CA GLN A 108 23.49 3.25 -9.22
C GLN A 108 22.08 3.67 -9.65
N VAL A 109 21.41 4.43 -8.78
CA VAL A 109 20.12 5.05 -9.07
C VAL A 109 20.34 6.51 -9.41
N ILE A 110 19.79 6.95 -10.54
CA ILE A 110 19.78 8.36 -10.94
C ILE A 110 18.32 8.75 -11.16
N TYR A 111 17.85 9.77 -10.45
CA TYR A 111 16.49 10.29 -10.61
C TYR A 111 16.40 11.27 -11.77
N ALA A 112 15.23 11.34 -12.38
CA ALA A 112 14.93 12.33 -13.42
C ALA A 112 15.02 13.74 -12.85
N ALA A 113 15.71 14.63 -13.57
CA ALA A 113 15.86 16.02 -13.17
C ALA A 113 14.50 16.75 -13.02
N PRO A 114 14.40 17.81 -12.18
CA PRO A 114 13.15 18.52 -11.91
C PRO A 114 12.37 18.99 -13.15
N GLU A 115 13.07 19.34 -14.23
CA GLU A 115 12.53 19.77 -15.52
C GLU A 115 11.91 18.63 -16.35
N ALA A 116 12.29 17.37 -16.08
CA ALA A 116 11.75 16.19 -16.76
C ALA A 116 10.56 15.56 -16.00
N LEU A 117 10.31 15.98 -14.75
CA LEU A 117 9.20 15.49 -13.96
C LEU A 117 7.86 16.01 -14.48
N LYS A 118 6.87 15.12 -14.50
CA LYS A 118 5.44 15.44 -14.66
C LYS A 118 4.77 15.62 -13.30
N ALA A 119 3.60 16.25 -13.29
CA ALA A 119 2.77 16.37 -12.08
C ALA A 119 2.56 15.01 -11.38
N GLY A 120 2.70 14.98 -10.05
CA GLY A 120 2.63 13.76 -9.24
C GLY A 120 3.90 12.91 -9.23
N GLN A 121 4.97 13.36 -9.89
CA GLN A 121 6.26 12.69 -9.89
C GLN A 121 7.27 13.39 -8.99
N ALA A 122 8.22 12.60 -8.49
CA ALA A 122 9.24 13.02 -7.57
C ALA A 122 10.61 12.44 -7.92
N GLY A 123 11.66 13.03 -7.35
CA GLY A 123 13.02 12.54 -7.39
C GLY A 123 13.83 13.09 -6.22
N PHE A 124 15.05 12.56 -6.07
CA PHE A 124 16.02 13.08 -5.11
C PHE A 124 17.23 13.66 -5.83
N SER A 125 17.79 14.74 -5.28
CA SER A 125 19.07 15.27 -5.74
C SER A 125 20.22 14.46 -5.12
N PRO A 126 21.46 14.58 -5.64
CA PRO A 126 22.61 13.87 -5.06
C PRO A 126 22.88 14.20 -3.59
N ASP A 127 22.48 15.38 -3.12
CA ASP A 127 22.57 15.83 -1.72
C ASP A 127 21.33 15.50 -0.87
N GLY A 128 20.41 14.66 -1.38
CA GLY A 128 19.27 14.13 -0.64
C GLY A 128 18.04 15.04 -0.56
N VAL A 129 17.99 16.13 -1.34
CA VAL A 129 16.81 17.00 -1.41
C VAL A 129 15.70 16.26 -2.13
N LEU A 130 14.53 16.12 -1.49
CA LEU A 130 13.32 15.67 -2.17
C LEU A 130 12.78 16.82 -3.01
N TYR A 131 12.55 16.57 -4.29
CA TYR A 131 11.82 17.47 -5.17
C TYR A 131 10.67 16.74 -5.86
N PHE A 132 9.57 17.45 -6.08
CA PHE A 132 8.43 16.90 -6.79
C PHE A 132 7.61 17.97 -7.52
N ARG A 133 6.86 17.53 -8.53
CA ARG A 133 5.88 18.38 -9.22
C ARG A 133 4.50 18.17 -8.62
N TRP A 134 3.88 19.26 -8.20
CA TRP A 134 2.55 19.27 -7.61
C TRP A 134 1.51 18.62 -8.54
N PRO A 135 0.64 17.71 -8.05
CA PRO A 135 -0.40 17.08 -8.86
C PRO A 135 -1.40 18.09 -9.43
N VAL A 136 -1.83 17.88 -10.68
CA VAL A 136 -2.85 18.72 -11.32
C VAL A 136 -4.16 18.62 -10.56
N GLY A 137 -4.84 19.76 -10.36
CA GLY A 137 -6.17 19.82 -9.74
C GLY A 137 -6.19 19.72 -8.22
N LYS A 138 -5.03 19.57 -7.57
CA LYS A 138 -4.90 19.62 -6.10
C LYS A 138 -4.58 21.04 -5.64
N ASP A 139 -5.29 21.54 -4.64
CA ASP A 139 -5.03 22.85 -4.03
C ASP A 139 -3.94 22.71 -2.94
N PRO A 140 -2.74 23.29 -3.12
CA PRO A 140 -1.68 23.18 -2.13
C PRO A 140 -1.98 23.81 -0.78
N ALA A 141 -2.95 24.72 -0.69
CA ALA A 141 -3.34 25.32 0.59
C ALA A 141 -4.21 24.40 1.45
N LYS A 142 -4.75 23.31 0.89
CA LYS A 142 -5.67 22.39 1.56
C LYS A 142 -5.15 20.98 1.70
N ALA A 143 -4.11 20.63 0.93
CA ALA A 143 -3.57 19.30 0.91
C ALA A 143 -2.71 19.02 2.15
N LYS A 144 -2.72 17.77 2.59
CA LYS A 144 -1.75 17.26 3.56
C LYS A 144 -0.54 16.68 2.86
N LEU A 145 0.64 16.89 3.42
CA LEU A 145 1.86 16.23 2.97
C LEU A 145 2.25 15.21 4.02
N ILE A 146 2.29 13.93 3.63
CA ILE A 146 2.56 12.83 4.55
C ILE A 146 3.83 12.13 4.10
N LEU A 147 4.75 11.93 5.02
CA LEU A 147 5.99 11.23 4.77
C LEU A 147 5.92 9.81 5.34
N PRO A 148 6.31 8.76 4.60
CA PRO A 148 6.48 7.45 5.22
C PRO A 148 7.69 7.43 6.14
N GLN A 149 7.58 6.69 7.25
CA GLN A 149 8.66 6.59 8.23
C GLN A 149 9.94 5.93 7.66
N PRO A 150 11.13 6.51 7.90
CA PRO A 150 12.39 5.93 7.43
C PRO A 150 12.61 4.50 7.94
N GLY A 151 12.96 3.60 7.03
CA GLY A 151 13.27 2.19 7.36
C GLY A 151 12.03 1.31 7.62
N LEU A 152 10.83 1.88 7.65
CA LEU A 152 9.58 1.14 7.83
C LEU A 152 8.90 1.00 6.47
N ALA A 153 9.35 0.00 5.71
CA ALA A 153 8.94 -0.16 4.32
C ALA A 153 7.48 -0.59 4.20
N SER A 154 7.04 -1.62 4.92
CA SER A 154 5.70 -2.20 4.75
C SER A 154 4.88 -2.15 6.03
N GLY A 155 3.55 -2.11 5.90
CA GLY A 155 2.62 -2.09 7.03
C GLY A 155 2.59 -3.43 7.78
N VAL A 156 2.35 -4.51 7.05
CA VAL A 156 2.29 -5.89 7.55
C VAL A 156 3.22 -6.79 6.74
N SER A 157 4.03 -7.61 7.42
CA SER A 157 4.93 -8.57 6.78
C SER A 157 4.83 -9.96 7.40
N PHE A 158 5.07 -10.99 6.58
CA PHE A 158 4.85 -12.39 6.94
C PHE A 158 6.14 -13.20 6.90
N ALA A 159 6.51 -13.79 8.04
CA ALA A 159 7.65 -14.68 8.18
C ALA A 159 7.23 -16.14 8.53
N GLY A 160 5.94 -16.40 8.74
CA GLY A 160 5.40 -17.74 9.02
C GLY A 160 4.39 -18.23 7.98
N ASN A 161 3.89 -19.45 8.17
CA ASN A 161 2.87 -20.11 7.35
C ASN A 161 1.56 -20.28 8.13
N PHE A 162 0.45 -20.49 7.41
CA PHE A 162 -0.87 -20.74 7.97
C PHE A 162 -1.27 -19.62 8.93
N ILE A 163 -1.25 -18.39 8.42
CA ILE A 163 -1.54 -17.16 9.18
C ILE A 163 -2.81 -16.54 8.61
N THR A 164 -3.79 -16.30 9.47
CA THR A 164 -4.95 -15.46 9.16
C THR A 164 -4.80 -14.09 9.82
N VAL A 165 -4.88 -13.02 9.02
CA VAL A 165 -4.96 -11.64 9.49
C VAL A 165 -6.34 -11.11 9.19
N ARG A 166 -6.99 -10.49 10.18
CA ARG A 166 -8.30 -9.86 9.96
C ARG A 166 -8.50 -8.56 10.69
N ASN A 167 -9.37 -7.71 10.13
CA ASN A 167 -9.76 -6.42 10.71
C ASN A 167 -8.56 -5.49 10.96
N VAL A 168 -7.64 -5.41 9.99
CA VAL A 168 -6.46 -4.53 10.02
C VAL A 168 -6.50 -3.58 8.83
N THR A 169 -6.22 -2.30 9.07
CA THR A 169 -5.96 -1.30 8.03
C THR A 169 -4.47 -0.99 8.00
N ALA A 170 -3.82 -1.07 6.85
CA ALA A 170 -2.45 -0.63 6.62
C ALA A 170 -2.46 0.62 5.74
N ILE A 171 -1.81 1.69 6.21
CA ILE A 171 -1.78 2.99 5.53
C ILE A 171 -0.43 3.69 5.64
N HIS A 172 -0.05 4.41 4.59
CA HIS A 172 1.17 5.22 4.49
C HIS A 172 2.48 4.43 4.65
N ALA A 173 2.48 3.14 4.32
CA ALA A 173 3.72 2.39 4.19
C ALA A 173 4.52 2.93 3.00
N ALA A 174 5.85 3.02 3.12
CA ALA A 174 6.69 3.48 2.01
C ALA A 174 6.58 2.55 0.79
N ASN A 175 6.47 1.25 1.04
CA ASN A 175 6.33 0.14 0.10
C ASN A 175 4.90 -0.42 0.27
N ASP A 176 4.72 -1.74 0.41
CA ASP A 176 3.37 -2.30 0.47
C ASP A 176 2.62 -2.16 1.80
N GLY A 177 1.29 -2.14 1.72
CA GLY A 177 0.43 -2.30 2.89
C GLY A 177 0.59 -3.69 3.53
N PHE A 178 0.43 -4.74 2.72
CA PHE A 178 0.64 -6.13 3.10
C PHE A 178 1.66 -6.77 2.16
N ASN A 179 2.85 -7.04 2.67
CA ASN A 179 3.99 -7.55 1.92
C ASN A 179 4.27 -9.02 2.27
N ILE A 180 4.06 -9.94 1.32
CA ILE A 180 4.26 -11.37 1.53
C ILE A 180 5.34 -11.87 0.56
N HIS A 181 6.48 -12.33 1.12
CA HIS A 181 7.60 -12.89 0.36
C HIS A 181 7.99 -14.31 0.79
N GLY A 182 8.63 -15.00 -0.14
CA GLY A 182 9.31 -16.28 0.01
C GLY A 182 8.38 -17.47 -0.20
N HIS A 183 8.60 -18.51 0.59
CA HIS A 183 7.69 -19.65 0.64
C HIS A 183 6.71 -19.48 1.78
N ARG A 184 5.50 -19.00 1.45
CA ARG A 184 4.41 -18.81 2.41
C ARG A 184 3.17 -19.53 1.93
N VAL A 185 2.63 -20.42 2.75
CA VAL A 185 1.42 -21.18 2.42
C VAL A 185 0.33 -20.95 3.47
N GLY A 186 -0.92 -21.06 3.05
CA GLY A 186 -2.08 -20.86 3.95
C GLY A 186 -2.18 -19.45 4.51
N ILE A 187 -1.72 -18.44 3.78
CA ILE A 187 -1.90 -17.04 4.18
C ILE A 187 -3.35 -16.64 3.87
N ARG A 188 -4.00 -15.99 4.83
CA ARG A 188 -5.37 -15.52 4.66
C ARG A 188 -5.53 -14.10 5.19
N LEU A 189 -6.09 -13.23 4.36
CA LEU A 189 -6.42 -11.85 4.73
C LEU A 189 -7.94 -11.70 4.69
N GLU A 190 -8.58 -11.35 5.82
CA GLU A 190 -10.03 -11.20 5.91
C GLU A 190 -10.42 -9.80 6.38
N ASN A 191 -11.29 -9.09 5.65
CA ASN A 191 -11.76 -7.77 6.07
C ASN A 191 -10.60 -6.81 6.40
N VAL A 192 -9.56 -6.83 5.54
CA VAL A 192 -8.40 -5.95 5.64
C VAL A 192 -8.55 -4.74 4.74
N LYS A 193 -7.85 -3.66 5.06
CA LYS A 193 -7.84 -2.45 4.23
C LYS A 193 -6.41 -2.06 3.93
N ALA A 194 -6.10 -1.86 2.65
CA ALA A 194 -4.78 -1.45 2.19
C ALA A 194 -4.90 -0.12 1.45
N PHE A 195 -4.60 0.96 2.15
CA PHE A 195 -4.81 2.32 1.65
C PHE A 195 -3.52 3.08 1.53
N SER A 196 -3.38 3.91 0.51
CA SER A 196 -2.35 4.96 0.48
C SER A 196 -0.95 4.41 0.78
N ASN A 197 -0.60 3.25 0.21
CA ASN A 197 0.73 2.64 0.34
C ASN A 197 1.56 2.94 -0.90
N GLY A 198 2.87 3.06 -0.71
CA GLY A 198 3.74 3.65 -1.71
C GLY A 198 4.10 2.76 -2.89
N ASP A 199 3.99 1.44 -2.74
CA ASP A 199 4.05 0.49 -3.84
C ASP A 199 2.66 -0.15 -4.02
N GLU A 200 2.44 -1.38 -3.54
CA GLU A 200 1.16 -2.05 -3.63
C GLU A 200 0.34 -2.00 -2.34
N GLY A 201 -0.98 -2.15 -2.45
CA GLY A 201 -1.80 -2.38 -1.25
C GLY A 201 -1.51 -3.75 -0.65
N ILE A 202 -1.51 -4.78 -1.48
CA ILE A 202 -1.24 -6.17 -1.12
C ILE A 202 -0.34 -6.79 -2.19
N SER A 203 0.70 -7.52 -1.79
CA SER A 203 1.59 -8.20 -2.72
C SER A 203 1.96 -9.61 -2.26
N ALA A 204 2.03 -10.53 -3.23
CA ALA A 204 2.48 -11.90 -3.04
C ALA A 204 3.63 -12.23 -4.01
N HIS A 205 4.80 -12.55 -3.46
CA HIS A 205 6.01 -12.78 -4.24
C HIS A 205 6.49 -14.23 -4.14
N GLU A 206 7.31 -14.65 -5.09
CA GLU A 206 7.94 -15.98 -5.12
C GLU A 206 6.94 -17.15 -5.13
N THR A 207 6.72 -17.89 -4.03
CA THR A 207 5.89 -19.12 -4.02
C THR A 207 4.73 -19.02 -3.04
N VAL A 208 4.25 -17.79 -2.83
CA VAL A 208 3.18 -17.49 -1.88
C VAL A 208 1.85 -18.10 -2.32
N GLN A 209 1.13 -18.71 -1.38
CA GLN A 209 -0.27 -19.12 -1.52
C GLN A 209 -1.14 -18.33 -0.55
N MET A 210 -2.06 -17.54 -1.10
CA MET A 210 -2.82 -16.56 -0.32
C MET A 210 -4.28 -16.44 -0.74
N ASP A 211 -5.16 -16.41 0.25
CA ASP A 211 -6.58 -16.08 0.07
C ASP A 211 -6.92 -14.73 0.69
N VAL A 212 -7.49 -13.82 -0.10
CA VAL A 212 -7.92 -12.49 0.32
C VAL A 212 -9.44 -12.41 0.19
N VAL A 213 -10.12 -12.07 1.28
CA VAL A 213 -11.58 -12.04 1.34
C VAL A 213 -12.06 -10.74 1.96
N LYS A 214 -12.96 -10.03 1.27
CA LYS A 214 -13.56 -8.77 1.75
C LYS A 214 -12.53 -7.67 2.03
N ALA A 215 -11.47 -7.60 1.23
CA ALA A 215 -10.50 -6.53 1.35
C ALA A 215 -10.97 -5.26 0.61
N GLU A 216 -10.55 -4.09 1.10
CA GLU A 216 -10.66 -2.81 0.39
C GLU A 216 -9.25 -2.30 0.07
N ILE A 217 -8.97 -2.04 -1.20
CA ILE A 217 -7.61 -1.77 -1.70
C ILE A 217 -7.64 -0.50 -2.57
N ALA A 218 -7.11 0.60 -2.04
CA ALA A 218 -7.26 1.89 -2.70
C ALA A 218 -6.12 2.89 -2.49
N TRP A 219 -5.96 3.81 -3.45
CA TRP A 219 -4.97 4.90 -3.40
C TRP A 219 -3.50 4.43 -3.25
N ASN A 220 -3.20 3.17 -3.56
CA ASN A 220 -1.82 2.66 -3.56
C ASN A 220 -1.14 3.00 -4.89
N GLY A 221 0.20 3.03 -4.95
CA GLY A 221 0.81 3.42 -6.22
C GLY A 221 2.31 3.29 -6.44
N SER A 222 2.68 2.14 -6.99
CA SER A 222 3.67 2.00 -8.08
C SER A 222 3.02 1.86 -9.46
N SER A 223 3.78 1.37 -10.45
CA SER A 223 3.24 0.98 -11.75
C SER A 223 2.36 -0.28 -11.72
N ALA A 224 2.47 -1.14 -10.70
CA ALA A 224 1.64 -2.33 -10.59
C ALA A 224 0.28 -2.00 -9.97
N GLY A 225 0.23 -1.11 -8.97
CA GLY A 225 -0.99 -0.47 -8.48
C GLY A 225 -1.52 -1.05 -7.18
N GLY A 226 -2.77 -1.55 -7.19
CA GLY A 226 -3.45 -2.03 -5.98
C GLY A 226 -2.90 -3.35 -5.48
N VAL A 227 -2.76 -4.32 -6.38
CA VAL A 227 -2.23 -5.66 -6.11
C VAL A 227 -1.12 -6.00 -7.08
N ALA A 228 -0.03 -6.60 -6.59
CA ALA A 228 0.96 -7.25 -7.43
C ALA A 228 1.29 -8.65 -6.88
N ASP A 229 0.83 -9.68 -7.59
CA ASP A 229 1.22 -11.04 -7.30
C ASP A 229 2.14 -11.53 -8.42
N VAL A 230 3.36 -11.92 -8.05
CA VAL A 230 4.44 -12.21 -8.99
C VAL A 230 5.20 -13.49 -8.61
N GLY A 231 5.98 -14.01 -9.56
CA GLY A 231 6.66 -15.30 -9.40
C GLY A 231 5.68 -16.47 -9.50
N ASP A 232 6.00 -17.58 -8.85
CA ASP A 232 5.15 -18.77 -8.79
C ASP A 232 4.05 -18.68 -7.71
N SER A 233 3.52 -17.48 -7.45
CA SER A 233 2.47 -17.27 -6.46
C SER A 233 1.11 -17.77 -6.96
N GLU A 234 0.28 -18.23 -6.03
CA GLU A 234 -1.08 -18.70 -6.30
C GLU A 234 -2.05 -17.97 -5.35
N THR A 235 -2.92 -17.12 -5.90
CA THR A 235 -3.73 -16.21 -5.07
C THR A 235 -5.21 -16.20 -5.44
N THR A 236 -6.07 -16.00 -4.44
CA THR A 236 -7.51 -15.80 -4.65
C THR A 236 -7.96 -14.51 -3.98
N TYR A 237 -8.72 -13.69 -4.71
CA TYR A 237 -9.42 -12.51 -4.20
C TYR A 237 -10.92 -12.74 -4.32
N THR A 238 -11.64 -12.64 -3.21
CA THR A 238 -13.10 -12.86 -3.15
C THR A 238 -13.82 -11.74 -2.41
N ASP A 239 -14.88 -11.21 -3.02
CA ASP A 239 -15.71 -10.15 -2.44
C ASP A 239 -14.89 -8.88 -2.09
N CYS A 240 -13.83 -8.58 -2.83
CA CYS A 240 -12.97 -7.41 -2.57
C CYS A 240 -13.41 -6.17 -3.34
N GLU A 241 -13.12 -4.99 -2.79
CA GLU A 241 -13.26 -3.70 -3.46
C GLU A 241 -11.88 -3.14 -3.80
N VAL A 242 -11.65 -2.79 -5.08
CA VAL A 242 -10.34 -2.28 -5.54
C VAL A 242 -10.54 -1.05 -6.41
N HIS A 243 -10.02 0.10 -5.97
CA HIS A 243 -10.31 1.38 -6.62
C HIS A 243 -9.23 2.46 -6.45
N ASP A 244 -9.22 3.47 -7.32
CA ASP A 244 -8.34 4.64 -7.26
C ASP A 244 -6.85 4.35 -7.05
N ASN A 245 -6.33 3.21 -7.54
CA ASN A 245 -4.91 2.92 -7.46
C ASN A 245 -4.18 3.59 -8.64
N LEU A 246 -2.92 3.98 -8.47
CA LEU A 246 -2.17 4.66 -9.54
C LEU A 246 -1.84 3.74 -10.73
N GLY A 247 -1.68 2.45 -10.46
CA GLY A 247 -1.42 1.40 -11.45
C GLY A 247 -2.68 0.64 -11.85
N ALA A 248 -2.57 -0.68 -11.98
CA ALA A 248 -3.73 -1.54 -12.18
C ALA A 248 -4.46 -1.82 -10.86
N ALA A 249 -5.70 -2.28 -10.92
CA ALA A 249 -6.37 -2.86 -9.76
C ALA A 249 -5.64 -4.15 -9.35
N PHE A 250 -5.39 -5.03 -10.33
CA PHE A 250 -4.61 -6.25 -10.16
C PHE A 250 -3.52 -6.35 -11.21
N PHE A 251 -2.29 -6.58 -10.78
CA PHE A 251 -1.17 -7.01 -11.59
C PHE A 251 -0.81 -8.44 -11.23
N PHE A 252 -0.89 -9.35 -12.19
CA PHE A 252 -0.60 -10.77 -11.99
C PHE A 252 0.50 -11.24 -12.93
N ASP A 253 1.50 -11.92 -12.38
CA ASP A 253 2.58 -12.55 -13.11
C ASP A 253 2.81 -13.97 -12.62
N GLY A 254 3.25 -14.84 -13.54
CA GLY A 254 3.62 -16.21 -13.23
C GLY A 254 2.45 -17.19 -13.20
N LYS A 255 1.99 -17.63 -12.02
CA LYS A 255 1.19 -18.87 -11.91
C LYS A 255 -0.33 -18.71 -12.07
N LYS A 256 -1.11 -18.81 -10.98
CA LYS A 256 -2.57 -19.00 -11.01
C LYS A 256 -3.24 -18.08 -10.03
N HIS A 257 -4.16 -17.28 -10.54
CA HIS A 257 -4.88 -16.30 -9.76
C HIS A 257 -6.38 -16.43 -10.00
N ARG A 258 -7.18 -16.08 -8.99
CA ARG A 258 -8.63 -16.03 -9.10
C ARG A 258 -9.16 -14.72 -8.54
N VAL A 259 -10.05 -14.08 -9.29
CA VAL A 259 -10.76 -12.85 -8.86
C VAL A 259 -12.26 -13.12 -8.97
N THR A 260 -12.94 -13.20 -7.82
CA THR A 260 -14.35 -13.61 -7.75
C THR A 260 -15.19 -12.63 -6.95
N ASN A 261 -16.33 -12.22 -7.49
CA ASN A 261 -17.27 -11.28 -6.87
C ASN A 261 -16.64 -9.97 -6.40
N CYS A 262 -15.54 -9.55 -7.03
CA CYS A 262 -14.88 -8.30 -6.69
C CYS A 262 -15.53 -7.12 -7.42
N ARG A 263 -15.54 -5.96 -6.75
CA ARG A 263 -15.92 -4.68 -7.36
C ARG A 263 -14.66 -3.88 -7.70
N ILE A 264 -14.50 -3.54 -8.98
CA ILE A 264 -13.35 -2.81 -9.49
C ILE A 264 -13.87 -1.51 -10.09
N TYR A 265 -13.43 -0.37 -9.58
CA TYR A 265 -13.95 0.93 -10.02
C TYR A 265 -12.95 2.06 -9.88
N ARG A 266 -13.10 3.16 -10.62
CA ARG A 266 -12.13 4.27 -10.64
C ARG A 266 -10.69 3.79 -10.90
N GLN A 267 -10.54 2.81 -11.79
CA GLN A 267 -9.25 2.27 -12.20
C GLN A 267 -8.97 2.59 -13.66
N HIS A 268 -7.71 2.93 -13.96
CA HIS A 268 -7.27 3.07 -15.33
C HIS A 268 -7.06 1.70 -16.00
N GLN A 269 -6.64 0.69 -15.23
CA GLN A 269 -6.45 -0.69 -15.67
C GLN A 269 -7.03 -1.64 -14.62
N ASP A 270 -7.92 -2.54 -15.03
CA ASP A 270 -8.58 -3.45 -14.08
C ASP A 270 -7.66 -4.63 -13.71
N ILE A 271 -7.28 -5.45 -14.70
CA ILE A 271 -6.39 -6.59 -14.53
C ILE A 271 -5.32 -6.55 -15.62
N VAL A 272 -4.06 -6.58 -15.20
CA VAL A 272 -2.88 -6.72 -16.06
C VAL A 272 -2.24 -8.06 -15.79
N THR A 273 -1.97 -8.82 -16.84
CA THR A 273 -1.24 -10.09 -16.74
C THR A 273 0.11 -10.00 -17.45
N ARG A 274 1.10 -10.68 -16.89
CA ARG A 274 2.42 -10.88 -17.47
C ARG A 274 2.79 -12.37 -17.43
N GLY A 275 3.68 -12.77 -18.33
CA GLY A 275 4.23 -14.13 -18.34
C GLY A 275 3.17 -15.17 -18.66
N ASP A 276 3.16 -16.25 -17.88
CA ASP A 276 2.26 -17.39 -17.97
C ASP A 276 1.05 -17.32 -17.03
N ALA A 277 0.79 -16.15 -16.43
CA ALA A 277 -0.27 -15.96 -15.45
C ALA A 277 -1.65 -16.37 -16.00
N VAL A 278 -2.28 -17.33 -15.31
CA VAL A 278 -3.65 -17.75 -15.57
C VAL A 278 -4.56 -17.09 -14.55
N VAL A 279 -5.56 -16.34 -15.04
CA VAL A 279 -6.51 -15.63 -14.17
C VAL A 279 -7.92 -16.15 -14.40
N GLU A 280 -8.50 -16.79 -13.39
CA GLU A 280 -9.90 -17.17 -13.36
C GLU A 280 -10.75 -16.01 -12.82
N GLN A 281 -11.84 -15.68 -13.50
CA GLN A 281 -12.71 -14.55 -13.13
C GLN A 281 -14.17 -14.97 -13.11
N SER A 282 -14.91 -14.58 -12.06
CA SER A 282 -16.36 -14.84 -12.00
C SER A 282 -17.08 -13.82 -11.11
N GLY A 283 -18.29 -13.40 -11.51
CA GLY A 283 -19.14 -12.53 -10.66
C GLY A 283 -18.62 -11.11 -10.38
N ASN A 284 -17.53 -10.68 -11.01
CA ASN A 284 -16.96 -9.35 -10.78
C ASN A 284 -17.83 -8.23 -11.38
N VAL A 285 -17.75 -7.04 -10.80
CA VAL A 285 -18.44 -5.83 -11.25
C VAL A 285 -17.39 -4.76 -11.57
N TRP A 286 -17.52 -4.13 -12.75
CA TRP A 286 -16.59 -3.11 -13.22
C TRP A 286 -17.32 -1.79 -13.47
N GLU A 287 -16.81 -0.70 -12.89
CA GLU A 287 -17.38 0.63 -13.05
C GLU A 287 -16.28 1.62 -13.46
N LYS A 288 -16.50 2.35 -14.56
CA LYS A 288 -15.48 3.25 -15.13
C LYS A 288 -15.58 4.71 -14.64
N GLU A 289 -16.51 5.00 -13.75
CA GLU A 289 -16.72 6.36 -13.20
C GLU A 289 -15.76 6.62 -12.06
#